data_AF-A0A3E4KRI2-F1
#
_entry.id   AF-A0A3E4KRI2-F1
#
_cell.length_a   1.000
_cell.length_b   1.000
_cell.length_c   1.000
_cell.angle_alpha   90.00
_cell.angle_beta   90.00
_cell.angle_gamma   90.00
#
_symmetry.space_group_name_H-M   'P 1'
#
loop_
_entity.id
_entity.type
_entity.pdbx_description
1 polymer ?
#
loop_
_entity_poly.entity_id
_entity_poly.type
_entity_poly.pdbx_seq_one_letter_code
_entity_poly.pdbx_strand_id
1 'polypeptide(L)' 'MNSRTAYQFAVIYLTIGAGIFALSSIFRKELSDFALGFCEGVSVVLIVGSAIYLIVHFMKKKSQ' A
#
# COMPACT_ATOMS: atom_id res chain seq x y z
N MET A 1 14.57 -8.59 11.96
CA MET A 1 14.34 -8.15 10.58
C MET A 1 15.18 -6.90 10.33
N ASN A 2 16.03 -6.86 9.30
CA ASN A 2 16.92 -5.71 9.07
C ASN A 2 16.12 -4.50 8.53
N SER A 3 16.54 -3.27 8.85
CA SER A 3 15.87 -2.02 8.42
C SER A 3 15.75 -1.92 6.89
N ARG A 4 16.75 -2.40 6.16
CA ARG A 4 16.73 -2.49 4.69
C ARG A 4 15.65 -3.44 4.16
N THR A 5 15.49 -4.58 4.81
CA THR A 5 14.48 -5.59 4.43
C THR A 5 13.07 -5.06 4.70
N ALA A 6 12.86 -4.42 5.85
CA ALA A 6 11.56 -3.81 6.19
C ALA A 6 11.18 -2.66 5.24
N TYR A 7 12.15 -1.83 4.82
CA TYR A 7 11.95 -0.83 3.78
C TYR A 7 11.51 -1.45 2.45
N GLN A 8 12.19 -2.51 1.99
CA GLN A 8 11.79 -3.19 0.75
C GLN A 8 10.38 -3.75 0.82
N PHE A 9 10.01 -4.37 1.96
CA PHE A 9 8.64 -4.82 2.18
C PHE A 9 7.62 -3.68 2.11
N ALA A 10 7.91 -2.53 2.75
CA ALA A 10 7.01 -1.38 2.69
C ALA A 10 6.82 -0.85 1.25
N VAL A 11 7.88 -0.78 0.45
CA VAL A 11 7.77 -0.39 -0.97
C VAL A 11 6.95 -1.40 -1.77
N ILE A 12 7.16 -2.71 -1.53
CA ILE A 12 6.40 -3.77 -2.20
C ILE A 12 4.92 -3.68 -1.83
N TYR A 13 4.59 -3.55 -0.53
CA TYR A 13 3.21 -3.42 -0.07
C TYR A 13 2.53 -2.17 -0.62
N LEU A 14 3.25 -1.04 -0.69
CA LEU A 14 2.75 0.18 -1.33
C LEU A 14 2.43 -0.04 -2.81
N THR A 15 3.33 -0.71 -3.54
CA THR A 15 3.16 -0.99 -4.98
C THR A 15 2.00 -1.94 -5.23
N ILE A 16 1.87 -3.00 -4.42
CA ILE A 16 0.75 -3.94 -4.49
C ILE A 16 -0.57 -3.23 -4.18
N GLY A 17 -0.62 -2.42 -3.11
CA GLY A 17 -1.81 -1.64 -2.77
C GLY A 17 -2.24 -0.73 -3.92
N ALA A 18 -1.31 0.05 -4.48
CA ALA A 18 -1.59 0.91 -5.63
C ALA A 18 -2.07 0.12 -6.87
N GLY A 19 -1.48 -1.05 -7.12
CA GLY A 19 -1.89 -1.95 -8.19
C GLY A 19 -3.32 -2.47 -8.01
N ILE A 20 -3.67 -2.92 -6.79
CA ILE A 20 -5.03 -3.39 -6.46
C ILE A 20 -6.05 -2.26 -6.65
N PHE A 21 -5.72 -1.04 -6.20
CA PHE A 21 -6.60 0.12 -6.36
C PHE A 21 -6.81 0.50 -7.83
N ALA A 22 -5.74 0.47 -8.64
CA ALA A 22 -5.85 0.74 -10.06
C ALA A 22 -6.70 -0.33 -10.77
N LEU A 23 -6.49 -1.60 -10.43
CA LEU A 23 -7.28 -2.71 -10.98
C LEU A 23 -8.74 -2.63 -10.54
N SER A 24 -9.04 -2.31 -9.28
CA SER A 24 -10.42 -2.14 -8.82
C SER A 24 -11.13 -1.01 -9.57
N SER A 25 -10.41 0.06 -9.91
CA SER A 25 -10.95 1.15 -10.73
C SER A 25 -11.24 0.71 -12.17
N ILE A 26 -10.32 -0.03 -12.80
CA ILE A 26 -10.48 -0.55 -14.17
C ILE A 26 -11.65 -1.53 -14.25
N PHE A 27 -11.73 -2.46 -13.31
CA PHE A 27 -12.76 -3.50 -13.26
C PHE A 27 -14.02 -3.06 -12.49
N ARG A 28 -14.22 -1.75 -12.27
CA ARG A 28 -15.33 -1.24 -11.46
C ARG A 28 -16.71 -1.70 -11.93
N LYS A 29 -16.88 -1.89 -13.23
CA LYS A 29 -18.16 -2.33 -13.83
C LYS A 29 -18.31 -3.85 -13.90
N GLU A 30 -17.22 -4.59 -13.73
CA GLU A 30 -17.15 -6.05 -13.82
C GLU A 30 -17.19 -6.72 -12.43
N LEU A 31 -16.81 -5.98 -11.39
CA LEU A 31 -16.78 -6.44 -10.01
C LEU A 31 -18.10 -6.12 -9.29
N SER A 32 -18.55 -7.06 -8.46
CA SER A 32 -19.64 -6.82 -7.51
C SER A 32 -19.24 -5.70 -6.53
N ASP A 33 -20.20 -4.87 -6.11
CA ASP A 33 -19.97 -3.77 -5.15
C ASP A 33 -19.26 -4.24 -3.86
N PHE A 34 -19.54 -5.46 -3.41
CA PHE A 34 -18.84 -6.06 -2.27
C PHE A 34 -17.35 -6.31 -2.55
N ALA A 35 -17.04 -6.92 -3.71
CA ALA A 35 -15.66 -7.20 -4.11
C ALA A 35 -14.89 -5.91 -4.37
N LEU A 36 -15.54 -4.93 -4.99
CA LEU A 36 -14.99 -3.59 -5.22
C LEU A 36 -14.63 -2.93 -3.89
N GLY A 37 -15.57 -2.88 -2.95
CA GLY A 37 -15.36 -2.29 -1.63
C GLY A 37 -14.25 -3.00 -0.84
N PHE A 38 -14.17 -4.33 -0.95
CA PHE A 38 -13.07 -5.09 -0.35
C PHE A 38 -11.72 -4.75 -0.99
N CYS A 39 -11.62 -4.72 -2.32
CA CYS A 39 -10.38 -4.37 -3.03
C CYS A 39 -9.92 -2.94 -2.73
N GLU A 40 -10.83 -1.97 -2.80
CA GLU A 40 -10.52 -0.57 -2.48
C GLU A 40 -10.09 -0.47 -1.01
N GLY A 41 -10.82 -1.10 -0.07
CA GLY A 41 -10.50 -1.11 1.36
C GLY A 41 -9.13 -1.70 1.68
N VAL A 42 -8.82 -2.90 1.16
CA VAL A 42 -7.51 -3.56 1.34
C VAL A 42 -6.39 -2.71 0.73
N SER A 43 -6.62 -2.12 -0.44
CA SER A 43 -5.62 -1.27 -1.08
C SER A 43 -5.27 -0.04 -0.24
N VAL A 44 -6.27 0.62 0.36
CA VAL A 44 -6.06 1.82 1.17
C VAL A 44 -5.27 1.48 2.43
N VAL A 45 -5.58 0.37 3.09
CA VAL A 45 -4.83 -0.09 4.28
C VAL A 45 -3.36 -0.35 3.93
N LEU A 46 -3.10 -1.03 2.80
CA LEU A 46 -1.75 -1.30 2.31
C LEU A 46 -0.99 0.00 1.97
N ILE A 47 -1.62 0.93 1.28
CA ILE A 47 -1.02 2.20 0.86
C ILE A 47 -0.70 3.05 2.09
N VAL A 48 -1.68 3.29 2.96
CA VAL A 48 -1.53 4.17 4.13
C VAL A 48 -0.53 3.60 5.12
N GLY A 49 -0.63 2.31 5.45
CA GLY A 49 0.31 1.65 6.37
C GLY A 49 1.75 1.72 5.85
N SER A 50 1.95 1.46 4.56
CA SER A 50 3.28 1.52 3.94
C SER A 50 3.80 2.96 3.85
N ALA A 51 2.96 3.93 3.52
CA ALA A 51 3.33 5.34 3.44
C ALA A 51 3.76 5.88 4.79
N ILE A 52 3.00 5.60 5.86
CA ILE A 52 3.36 6.01 7.23
C ILE A 52 4.71 5.42 7.62
N TYR A 53 4.91 4.12 7.37
CA TYR A 53 6.19 3.47 7.67
C TYR A 53 7.36 4.14 6.94
N LEU A 54 7.21 4.40 5.63
CA LEU A 54 8.25 5.04 4.83
C LEU A 54 8.54 6.46 5.32
N ILE A 55 7.51 7.26 5.61
CA ILE A 55 7.69 8.63 6.14
C ILE A 55 8.47 8.59 7.46
N VAL A 56 8.08 7.73 8.40
CA VAL A 56 8.77 7.58 9.68
C VAL A 56 10.22 7.13 9.48
N HIS A 57 10.44 6.18 8.56
CA HIS A 57 11.77 5.70 8.21
C HIS A 57 12.65 6.83 7.67
N PHE A 58 12.13 7.64 6.74
CA PHE A 58 12.85 8.80 6.19
C PHE A 58 13.13 9.88 7.23
N MET A 59 12.18 10.18 8.12
CA MET A 59 12.38 11.14 9.20
C MET A 59 13.48 10.68 10.16
N LYS A 60 13.48 9.39 10.53
CA LYS A 60 14.55 8.81 11.37
C LYS A 60 15.90 8.84 10.68
N LYS A 61 15.96 8.56 9.38
CA LYS A 61 17.20 8.61 8.60
C LYS A 61 17.74 10.04 8.46
N LYS A 62 16.87 11.05 8.36
CA LYS A 62 17.27 12.47 8.28
C LYS A 62 17.81 13.02 9.60
N SER A 63 17.40 12.43 10.73
CA SER A 63 17.80 12.84 12.07
C SER A 63 19.12 12.19 12.56
N GLN A 64 19.67 11.24 11.79
CA GLN A 64 20.99 10.62 11.99
C GLN A 64 22.01 11.30 11.09
#